data_AF-A0A7C8YBE1-F1
#
_entry.id   AF-A0A7C8YBE1-F1
#
_cell.length_a   1.000
_cell.length_b   1.000
_cell.length_c   1.000
_cell.angle_alpha   90.00
_cell.angle_beta   90.00
_cell.angle_gamma   90.00
#
_symmetry.space_group_name_H-M   'P 1'
#
loop_
_entity.id
_entity.type
_entity.pdbx_description
1 polymer ?
#
loop_
_entity_poly.entity_id
_entity_poly.type
_entity_poly.pdbx_seq_one_letter_code
_entity_poly.pdbx_strand_id
1 'polypeptide(L)'
;MWCIQCATKKVGHGQLIWKTIVPRSQQDIFFLLPYKRWLALNLEAKPPDGPNWALKFSITIWWLWRWRNIRCLENPEFSPTQPVEFIERYTKTILKALDTPDVLAQNQARSNKTEAFIQWKAPPHDWVKLNIDGASRGNPGPAGCGGVVRDSAGIWLAGFSAKLGVCTSVKAELMALIQGLKLVKDKGFKNIIIDMDSKLIVDKMKTQVSRNQAYYFALKECQALLNGSSLNCHL
;
A
#
# COMPACT_ATOMS: atom_id res chain seq x y z
N MET A 1 2.66 -0.45 -2.35
CA MET A 1 2.04 -0.84 -3.65
C MET A 1 0.53 -1.15 -3.58
N TRP A 2 -0.07 -1.18 -2.38
CA TRP A 2 -1.45 -1.60 -2.09
C TRP A 2 -2.58 -0.62 -2.43
N CYS A 3 -2.24 0.59 -2.85
CA CYS A 3 -3.13 1.70 -2.55
C CYS A 3 -3.24 2.76 -3.65
N ILE A 4 -2.50 2.58 -4.74
CA ILE A 4 -2.62 3.42 -5.93
C ILE A 4 -3.91 3.05 -6.67
N GLN A 5 -4.25 1.76 -6.83
CA GLN A 5 -5.48 1.34 -7.55
C GLN A 5 -6.77 1.97 -7.00
N CYS A 6 -6.90 2.12 -5.67
CA CYS A 6 -8.09 2.72 -5.05
C CYS A 6 -8.07 4.26 -5.03
N ALA A 7 -6.94 4.91 -5.34
CA ALA A 7 -6.78 6.35 -5.14
C ALA A 7 -6.77 7.17 -6.43
N THR A 8 -6.66 6.57 -7.63
CA THR A 8 -5.98 7.31 -8.69
C THR A 8 -6.71 7.65 -9.97
N LYS A 9 -7.94 7.24 -10.31
CA LYS A 9 -8.56 7.87 -11.51
C LYS A 9 -10.07 7.81 -11.71
N LYS A 10 -10.80 6.88 -11.09
CA LYS A 10 -12.18 6.57 -11.52
C LYS A 10 -13.31 7.14 -10.65
N VAL A 11 -13.06 7.68 -9.46
CA VAL A 11 -14.14 8.12 -8.55
C VAL A 11 -13.76 9.34 -7.71
N GLY A 12 -14.70 10.28 -7.56
CA GLY A 12 -14.67 11.35 -6.56
C GLY A 12 -13.64 12.46 -6.82
N HIS A 13 -13.12 13.05 -5.74
CA HIS A 13 -12.20 14.20 -5.78
C HIS A 13 -10.90 13.94 -6.57
N GLY A 14 -10.43 12.69 -6.60
CA GLY A 14 -9.23 12.34 -7.36
C GLY A 14 -9.38 12.52 -8.86
N GLN A 15 -10.56 12.22 -9.42
CA GLN A 15 -10.83 12.42 -10.84
C GLN A 15 -10.82 13.89 -11.24
N LEU A 16 -11.36 14.78 -10.39
CA LEU A 16 -11.37 16.21 -10.63
C LEU A 16 -9.94 16.77 -10.67
N ILE A 17 -9.10 16.35 -9.72
CA ILE A 17 -7.68 16.75 -9.67
C ILE A 17 -6.95 16.33 -10.96
N TRP A 18 -7.16 15.11 -11.44
CA TRP A 18 -6.55 14.66 -12.70
C TRP A 18 -7.09 15.39 -13.93
N LYS A 19 -8.39 15.72 -13.98
CA LYS A 19 -8.97 16.52 -15.08
C LYS A 19 -8.37 17.93 -15.14
N THR A 20 -7.87 18.45 -14.03
CA THR A 20 -7.16 19.74 -14.01
C THR A 20 -5.69 19.62 -14.37
N ILE A 21 -5.02 18.54 -13.93
CA ILE A 21 -3.57 18.34 -14.16
C ILE A 21 -3.26 17.81 -15.57
N VAL A 22 -4.12 16.93 -16.11
CA VAL A 22 -3.90 16.27 -17.41
C VAL A 22 -4.45 17.16 -18.53
N PRO A 23 -3.67 17.47 -19.58
CA PRO A 23 -4.15 18.22 -20.74
C PRO A 23 -5.41 17.59 -21.35
N ARG A 24 -6.40 18.42 -21.72
CA ARG A 24 -7.71 17.96 -22.24
C ARG A 24 -7.57 16.96 -23.39
N SER A 25 -6.62 17.16 -24.30
CA SER A 25 -6.36 16.29 -25.46
C SER A 25 -5.90 14.87 -25.09
N GLN A 26 -5.48 14.64 -23.84
CA GLN A 26 -4.93 13.36 -23.38
C GLN A 26 -5.80 12.70 -22.31
N GLN A 27 -6.87 13.37 -21.85
CA GLN A 27 -7.71 12.85 -20.78
C GLN A 27 -8.37 11.53 -21.15
N ASP A 28 -8.88 11.38 -22.37
CA ASP A 28 -9.55 10.16 -22.81
C ASP A 28 -8.62 8.95 -22.69
N ILE A 29 -7.41 9.05 -23.25
CA ILE A 29 -6.40 7.99 -23.16
C ILE A 29 -6.02 7.75 -21.70
N PHE A 30 -5.77 8.82 -20.93
CA PHE A 30 -5.36 8.73 -19.53
C PHE A 30 -6.37 7.95 -18.67
N PHE A 31 -7.65 8.28 -18.77
CA PHE A 31 -8.69 7.65 -17.95
C PHE A 31 -9.02 6.22 -18.41
N LEU A 32 -8.91 5.93 -19.72
CA LEU A 32 -9.26 4.62 -20.30
C LEU A 32 -8.17 3.54 -20.16
N LEU A 33 -6.89 3.91 -20.01
CA LEU A 33 -5.79 2.94 -19.95
C LEU A 33 -5.94 1.89 -18.83
N PRO A 34 -5.57 0.61 -19.05
CA PRO A 34 -5.46 -0.37 -17.96
C PRO A 34 -4.45 0.08 -16.90
N TYR A 35 -4.69 -0.24 -15.63
CA TYR A 35 -3.89 0.28 -14.51
C TYR A 35 -2.37 0.12 -14.67
N LYS A 36 -1.89 -1.07 -15.05
CA LYS A 36 -0.46 -1.34 -15.25
C LYS A 36 0.13 -0.45 -16.35
N ARG A 37 -0.57 -0.33 -17.48
CA ARG A 37 -0.16 0.51 -18.62
C ARG A 37 -0.26 2.00 -18.31
N TRP A 38 -1.27 2.40 -17.54
CA TRP A 38 -1.43 3.76 -17.04
C TRP A 38 -0.27 4.18 -16.14
N LEU A 39 0.20 3.30 -15.26
CA LEU A 39 1.34 3.58 -14.40
C LEU A 39 2.64 3.67 -15.21
N ALA A 40 2.91 2.67 -16.06
CA ALA A 40 4.13 2.60 -16.87
C ALA A 40 4.26 3.83 -17.80
N LEU A 41 3.22 4.15 -18.57
CA LEU A 41 3.28 5.28 -19.52
C LEU A 41 3.52 6.63 -18.82
N ASN A 42 2.97 6.85 -17.63
CA ASN A 42 3.14 8.12 -16.95
C ASN A 42 4.45 8.23 -16.16
N LEU A 43 5.15 7.10 -15.92
CA LEU A 43 6.45 7.06 -15.26
C LEU A 43 7.62 6.94 -16.25
N GLU A 44 7.41 6.31 -17.41
CA GLU A 44 8.46 5.94 -18.37
C GLU A 44 8.38 6.70 -19.70
N ALA A 45 7.22 7.21 -20.12
CA ALA A 45 7.06 7.76 -21.47
C ALA A 45 7.49 9.23 -21.59
N LYS A 46 7.76 9.65 -22.83
CA LYS A 46 7.88 11.08 -23.19
C LYS A 46 6.62 11.82 -22.70
N PRO A 47 6.80 12.88 -21.91
CA PRO A 47 5.76 13.38 -21.04
C PRO A 47 4.65 14.15 -21.76
N PRO A 48 3.38 14.04 -21.31
CA PRO A 48 2.25 14.90 -21.70
C PRO A 48 2.50 16.41 -21.61
N ASP A 49 3.38 16.83 -20.70
CA ASP A 49 3.46 18.21 -20.18
C ASP A 49 4.91 18.65 -19.85
N GLY A 50 5.90 18.08 -20.56
CA GLY A 50 7.32 18.45 -20.40
C GLY A 50 8.10 17.61 -19.37
N PRO A 51 9.42 17.83 -19.22
CA PRO A 51 10.40 16.89 -18.64
C PRO A 51 10.10 16.42 -17.21
N ASN A 52 9.26 17.16 -16.47
CA ASN A 52 8.97 16.91 -15.05
C ASN A 52 7.66 16.16 -14.81
N TRP A 53 6.97 15.69 -15.86
CA TRP A 53 5.68 15.01 -15.72
C TRP A 53 5.73 13.79 -14.80
N ALA A 54 6.72 12.89 -14.97
CA ALA A 54 6.79 11.67 -14.17
C ALA A 54 6.87 11.99 -12.67
N LEU A 55 7.58 13.06 -12.31
CA LEU A 55 7.64 13.58 -10.95
C LEU A 55 6.28 14.16 -10.51
N LYS A 56 5.66 15.05 -11.29
CA LYS A 56 4.34 15.63 -11.00
C LYS A 56 3.28 14.53 -10.84
N PHE A 57 3.30 13.53 -11.71
CA PHE A 57 2.44 12.35 -11.67
C PHE A 57 2.64 11.53 -10.40
N SER A 58 3.90 11.22 -10.05
CA SER A 58 4.26 10.47 -8.85
C SER A 58 3.82 11.18 -7.57
N ILE A 59 4.08 12.48 -7.49
CA ILE A 59 3.64 13.36 -6.39
C ILE A 59 2.11 13.35 -6.30
N THR A 60 1.41 13.51 -7.43
CA THR A 60 -0.05 13.52 -7.47
C THR A 60 -0.64 12.21 -6.94
N ILE A 61 -0.14 11.06 -7.41
CA ILE A 61 -0.56 9.74 -6.91
C ILE A 61 -0.38 9.63 -5.40
N TRP A 62 0.80 10.02 -4.90
CA TRP A 62 1.13 9.94 -3.49
C TRP A 62 0.19 10.80 -2.63
N TRP A 63 -0.08 12.03 -3.05
CA TRP A 63 -0.94 12.94 -2.30
C TRP A 63 -2.41 12.58 -2.37
N LEU A 64 -2.90 12.09 -3.52
CA LEU A 64 -4.25 11.53 -3.62
C LEU A 64 -4.43 10.36 -2.65
N TRP A 65 -3.44 9.48 -2.59
CA TRP A 65 -3.44 8.39 -1.61
C TRP A 65 -3.44 8.91 -0.17
N ARG A 66 -2.56 9.84 0.16
CA ARG A 66 -2.42 10.40 1.51
C ARG A 66 -3.71 11.10 1.95
N TRP A 67 -4.28 11.96 1.12
CA TRP A 67 -5.53 12.66 1.43
C TRP A 67 -6.69 11.69 1.60
N ARG A 68 -6.80 10.67 0.73
CA ARG A 68 -7.79 9.60 0.90
C ARG A 68 -7.63 8.90 2.26
N ASN A 69 -6.39 8.59 2.65
CA ASN A 69 -6.14 7.94 3.94
C ASN A 69 -6.49 8.85 5.12
N ILE A 70 -6.15 10.14 5.07
CA ILE A 70 -6.57 11.11 6.09
C ILE A 70 -8.10 11.12 6.21
N ARG A 71 -8.83 11.16 5.07
CA ARG A 71 -10.30 11.08 5.07
C ARG A 71 -10.82 9.79 5.70
N CYS A 72 -10.30 8.66 5.27
CA CYS A 72 -10.81 7.36 5.72
C CYS A 72 -10.47 7.06 7.18
N LEU A 73 -9.28 7.44 7.64
CA LEU A 73 -8.72 6.99 8.92
C LEU A 73 -8.75 8.05 10.02
N GLU A 74 -8.73 9.34 9.66
CA GLU A 74 -8.53 10.42 10.63
C GLU A 74 -9.74 11.36 10.71
N ASN A 75 -10.09 12.00 9.60
CA ASN A 75 -11.13 13.02 9.56
C ASN A 75 -11.99 12.83 8.29
N PRO A 76 -13.20 12.25 8.40
CA PRO A 76 -14.10 12.02 7.26
C PRO A 76 -14.42 13.30 6.44
N GLU A 77 -14.48 14.44 7.13
CA GLU A 77 -14.76 15.76 6.56
C GLU A 77 -13.52 16.41 5.94
N PHE A 78 -12.34 15.80 6.04
CA PHE A 78 -11.12 16.35 5.46
C PHE A 78 -11.26 16.55 3.96
N SER A 79 -10.92 17.74 3.48
CA SER A 79 -10.81 18.03 2.06
C SER A 79 -9.57 18.90 1.85
N PRO A 80 -8.69 18.58 0.87
CA PRO A 80 -7.53 19.41 0.60
C PRO A 80 -7.98 20.76 0.01
N THR A 81 -7.49 21.86 0.59
CA THR A 81 -7.68 23.20 0.02
C THR A 81 -6.78 23.34 -1.21
N GLN A 82 -7.35 23.72 -2.36
CA GLN A 82 -6.64 23.95 -3.63
C GLN A 82 -5.61 22.84 -3.97
N PRO A 83 -6.06 21.58 -4.13
CA PRO A 83 -5.16 20.43 -4.24
C PRO A 83 -4.18 20.50 -5.42
N VAL A 84 -4.60 21.10 -6.54
CA VAL A 84 -3.76 21.24 -7.74
C VAL A 84 -2.63 22.23 -7.52
N GLU A 85 -2.93 23.41 -6.98
CA GLU A 85 -1.94 24.43 -6.64
C GLU A 85 -0.93 23.90 -5.62
N PHE A 86 -1.43 23.15 -4.62
CA PHE A 86 -0.57 22.47 -3.66
C PHE A 86 0.42 21.50 -4.35
N ILE A 87 -0.07 20.64 -5.25
CA ILE A 87 0.76 19.69 -6.00
C ILE A 87 1.81 20.43 -6.84
N GLU A 88 1.42 21.51 -7.52
CA GLU A 88 2.33 22.29 -8.35
C GLU A 88 3.43 22.98 -7.53
N ARG A 89 3.07 23.59 -6.42
CA ARG A 89 4.03 24.19 -5.50
C ARG A 89 4.99 23.14 -4.95
N TYR A 90 4.47 21.99 -4.52
CA TYR A 90 5.28 20.90 -3.98
C TYR A 90 6.24 20.32 -5.03
N THR A 91 5.77 20.15 -6.27
CA THR A 91 6.61 19.71 -7.41
C THR A 91 7.75 20.71 -7.66
N LYS A 92 7.45 22.02 -7.70
CA LYS A 92 8.46 23.07 -7.87
C LYS A 92 9.50 23.07 -6.72
N THR A 93 9.07 22.85 -5.49
CA THR A 93 9.99 22.76 -4.34
C THR A 93 10.93 21.57 -4.46
N ILE A 94 10.43 20.40 -4.85
CA ILE A 94 11.27 19.21 -5.04
C ILE A 94 12.27 19.43 -6.17
N LEU A 95 11.83 19.97 -7.31
CA LEU A 95 12.73 20.26 -8.44
C LEU A 95 13.88 21.19 -8.03
N LYS A 96 13.57 22.28 -7.31
CA LYS A 96 14.60 23.19 -6.78
C LYS A 96 15.58 22.50 -5.84
N ALA A 97 15.10 21.57 -5.00
CA ALA A 97 15.95 20.81 -4.10
C ALA A 97 16.80 19.75 -4.82
N LEU A 98 16.34 19.22 -5.94
CA LEU A 98 17.11 18.30 -6.78
C LEU A 98 18.23 19.04 -7.55
N ASP A 99 18.00 20.31 -7.90
CA ASP A 99 18.98 21.15 -8.60
C ASP A 99 20.05 21.74 -7.66
N THR A 100 19.89 21.63 -6.33
CA THR A 100 20.92 22.13 -5.38
C THR A 100 22.16 21.23 -5.33
N PRO A 101 23.39 21.78 -5.49
CA PRO A 101 24.65 21.01 -5.54
C PRO A 101 24.88 20.09 -4.33
N ASP A 102 24.49 20.52 -3.13
CA ASP A 102 24.67 19.77 -1.88
C ASP A 102 23.90 18.43 -1.85
N VAL A 103 22.72 18.38 -2.47
CA VAL A 103 21.88 17.18 -2.46
C VAL A 103 22.46 16.10 -3.39
N LEU A 104 23.06 16.50 -4.51
CA LEU A 104 23.74 15.59 -5.42
C LEU A 104 24.97 14.94 -4.76
N ALA A 105 25.75 15.72 -4.00
CA ALA A 105 26.91 15.23 -3.25
C ALA A 105 26.52 14.31 -2.08
N GLN A 106 25.44 14.63 -1.34
CA GLN A 106 24.96 13.81 -0.22
C GLN A 106 24.32 12.49 -0.66
N ASN A 107 23.70 12.43 -1.85
CA ASN A 107 23.12 11.19 -2.38
C ASN A 107 24.20 10.17 -2.76
N GLN A 108 25.37 10.60 -3.24
CA GLN A 108 26.51 9.72 -3.49
C GLN A 108 27.10 9.17 -2.18
N ALA A 109 27.10 9.96 -1.10
CA ALA A 109 27.60 9.54 0.22
C ALA A 109 26.66 8.61 1.00
N ARG A 110 25.38 8.50 0.63
CA ARG A 110 24.37 7.66 1.31
C ARG A 110 24.31 6.20 0.83
N SER A 111 25.21 5.78 -0.05
CA SER A 111 25.25 4.48 -0.74
C SER A 111 25.59 3.25 0.14
N ASN A 112 25.36 3.30 1.46
CA ASN A 112 25.44 2.11 2.33
C ASN A 112 24.07 1.49 2.63
N LYS A 113 22.99 1.94 1.97
CA LYS A 113 21.71 1.26 2.04
C LYS A 113 21.68 0.14 1.00
N THR A 114 21.55 -1.09 1.46
CA THR A 114 21.23 -2.21 0.59
C THR A 114 19.83 -2.00 0.04
N GLU A 115 19.72 -1.56 -1.21
CA GLU A 115 18.46 -1.51 -1.92
C GLU A 115 18.03 -2.94 -2.25
N ALA A 116 17.14 -3.49 -1.43
CA ALA A 116 16.44 -4.72 -1.79
C ALA A 116 15.34 -4.36 -2.79
N PHE A 117 15.44 -4.87 -4.02
CA PHE A 117 14.33 -4.80 -4.97
C PHE A 117 13.18 -5.70 -4.45
N ILE A 118 12.26 -5.11 -3.69
CA ILE A 118 11.06 -5.79 -3.21
C ILE A 118 10.04 -5.85 -4.34
N GLN A 119 10.20 -6.84 -5.22
CA GLN A 119 9.19 -7.17 -6.22
C GLN A 119 8.20 -8.17 -5.63
N TRP A 120 6.89 -7.88 -5.77
CA TRP A 120 5.86 -8.85 -5.45
C TRP A 120 6.03 -10.09 -6.31
N LYS A 121 6.21 -11.26 -5.67
CA LYS A 121 6.30 -12.56 -6.35
C LYS A 121 4.93 -13.21 -6.39
N ALA A 122 4.47 -13.57 -7.59
CA ALA A 122 3.23 -14.30 -7.77
C ALA A 122 3.29 -15.67 -7.08
N PRO A 123 2.16 -16.15 -6.52
CA PRO A 123 2.08 -17.52 -6.03
C PRO A 123 2.11 -18.53 -7.20
N PRO A 124 2.42 -19.81 -6.94
CA PRO A 124 2.28 -20.88 -7.93
C PRO A 124 0.85 -21.00 -8.49
N HIS A 125 0.68 -21.74 -9.60
CA HIS A 125 -0.65 -22.05 -10.13
C HIS A 125 -1.52 -22.76 -9.07
N ASP A 126 -2.83 -22.47 -9.06
CA ASP A 126 -3.81 -22.94 -8.05
C ASP A 126 -3.56 -22.48 -6.61
N TRP A 127 -2.63 -21.55 -6.39
CA TRP A 127 -2.41 -20.88 -5.11
C TRP A 127 -2.89 -19.45 -5.15
N VAL A 128 -3.33 -18.96 -3.99
CA VAL A 128 -3.61 -17.55 -3.77
C VAL A 128 -2.60 -16.95 -2.80
N LYS A 129 -2.27 -15.69 -3.03
CA LYS A 129 -1.41 -14.91 -2.15
C LYS A 129 -2.24 -13.86 -1.43
N LEU A 130 -2.29 -13.97 -0.11
CA LEU A 130 -2.84 -12.98 0.80
C LEU A 130 -1.68 -12.13 1.31
N ASN A 131 -1.61 -10.85 0.96
CA ASN A 131 -0.79 -9.94 1.77
C ASN A 131 -1.66 -9.18 2.78
N ILE A 132 -1.06 -8.84 3.92
CA ILE A 132 -1.73 -8.15 5.03
C ILE A 132 -0.80 -7.10 5.60
N ASP A 133 -1.39 -6.06 6.20
CA ASP A 133 -0.69 -4.95 6.84
C ASP A 133 -1.57 -4.35 7.95
N GLY A 134 -0.94 -4.02 9.07
CA GLY A 134 -1.56 -3.40 10.23
C GLY A 134 -0.80 -2.16 10.69
N ALA A 135 -1.43 -1.00 10.55
CA ALA A 135 -0.79 0.27 10.89
C ALA A 135 -1.43 0.93 12.13
N SER A 136 -0.58 1.61 12.91
CA SER A 136 -1.00 2.46 14.04
C SER A 136 -0.30 3.81 13.99
N ARG A 137 -1.06 4.90 14.18
CA ARG A 137 -0.54 6.27 14.24
C ARG A 137 -0.22 6.63 15.70
N GLY A 138 0.99 6.26 16.13
CA GLY A 138 1.40 6.20 17.55
C GLY A 138 1.37 4.76 18.06
N ASN A 139 2.01 4.47 19.20
CA ASN A 139 2.12 3.10 19.72
C ASN A 139 1.96 3.05 21.25
N PRO A 140 0.72 3.01 21.78
CA PRO A 140 -0.55 2.86 21.06
C PRO A 140 -1.07 4.16 20.42
N GLY A 141 -1.93 4.02 19.41
CA GLY A 141 -2.59 5.14 18.73
C GLY A 141 -3.75 4.67 17.84
N PRO A 142 -4.47 5.58 17.16
CA PRO A 142 -5.48 5.22 16.17
C PRO A 142 -4.90 4.27 15.12
N ALA A 143 -5.58 3.16 14.88
CA ALA A 143 -5.06 2.03 14.13
C ALA A 143 -6.09 1.42 13.18
N GLY A 144 -5.58 0.75 12.16
CA GLY A 144 -6.36 0.00 11.19
C GLY A 144 -5.55 -1.12 10.59
N CYS A 145 -6.22 -2.03 9.91
CA CYS A 145 -5.57 -3.11 9.17
C CYS A 145 -6.27 -3.38 7.83
N GLY A 146 -5.59 -4.14 6.97
CA GLY A 146 -6.16 -4.56 5.70
C GLY A 146 -5.44 -5.76 5.10
N GLY A 147 -6.05 -6.28 4.03
CA GLY A 147 -5.52 -7.40 3.26
C GLY A 147 -6.20 -7.54 1.91
N VAL A 148 -5.55 -8.25 1.00
CA VAL A 148 -5.89 -8.46 -0.42
C VAL A 148 -5.36 -9.82 -0.79
N VAL A 149 -6.22 -10.56 -1.48
CA VAL A 149 -5.96 -11.86 -2.05
C VAL A 149 -5.79 -11.72 -3.55
N ARG A 150 -4.72 -12.28 -4.09
CA ARG A 150 -4.44 -12.35 -5.53
C ARG A 150 -4.14 -13.79 -5.97
N ASP A 151 -4.49 -14.13 -7.19
CA ASP A 151 -4.09 -15.40 -7.81
C ASP A 151 -2.65 -15.33 -8.40
N SER A 152 -2.24 -16.42 -9.05
CA SER A 152 -0.97 -16.57 -9.76
C SER A 152 -0.79 -15.61 -10.94
N ALA A 153 -1.88 -15.12 -11.56
CA ALA A 153 -1.86 -14.09 -12.59
C ALA A 153 -1.80 -12.66 -12.00
N GLY A 154 -1.84 -12.54 -10.66
CA GLY A 154 -1.89 -11.27 -9.95
C GLY A 154 -3.24 -10.58 -10.02
N ILE A 155 -4.30 -11.29 -10.43
CA ILE A 155 -5.67 -10.80 -10.46
C ILE A 155 -6.18 -10.69 -9.04
N TRP A 156 -6.87 -9.59 -8.74
CA TRP A 156 -7.50 -9.37 -7.45
C TRP A 156 -8.71 -10.30 -7.28
N LEU A 157 -8.77 -11.03 -6.18
CA LEU A 157 -9.86 -11.96 -5.85
C LEU A 157 -10.75 -11.45 -4.72
N ALA A 158 -10.14 -10.90 -3.67
CA ALA A 158 -10.83 -10.41 -2.49
C ALA A 158 -9.94 -9.44 -1.68
N GLY A 159 -10.52 -8.72 -0.73
CA GLY A 159 -9.76 -7.91 0.22
C GLY A 159 -10.65 -7.35 1.34
N PHE A 160 -10.01 -6.79 2.36
CA PHE A 160 -10.67 -6.16 3.50
C PHE A 160 -9.90 -4.94 4.00
N SER A 161 -10.60 -4.08 4.73
CA SER A 161 -10.02 -2.99 5.51
C SER A 161 -10.88 -2.77 6.76
N ALA A 162 -10.24 -2.60 7.91
CA ALA A 162 -10.93 -2.44 9.18
C ALA A 162 -10.29 -1.34 10.04
N LYS A 163 -11.13 -0.56 10.72
CA LYS A 163 -10.71 0.35 11.80
C LYS A 163 -10.64 -0.44 13.10
N LEU A 164 -9.55 -0.30 13.84
CA LEU A 164 -9.29 -1.07 15.07
C LEU A 164 -9.41 -0.20 16.35
N GLY A 165 -9.77 1.07 16.20
CA GLY A 165 -9.76 2.03 17.30
C GLY A 165 -8.33 2.37 17.70
N VAL A 166 -8.05 2.44 19.00
CA VAL A 166 -6.70 2.71 19.52
C VAL A 166 -6.02 1.40 19.89
N CYS A 167 -4.90 1.08 19.23
CA CYS A 167 -4.09 -0.08 19.58
C CYS A 167 -2.61 0.11 19.24
N THR A 168 -1.79 -0.91 19.54
CA THR A 168 -0.38 -0.94 19.15
C THR A 168 -0.23 -1.38 17.70
N SER A 169 0.90 -1.04 17.08
CA SER A 169 1.25 -1.55 15.74
C SER A 169 1.24 -3.09 15.70
N VAL A 170 1.78 -3.75 16.73
CA VAL A 170 1.77 -5.22 16.84
C VAL A 170 0.35 -5.79 16.90
N LYS A 171 -0.57 -5.15 17.64
CA LYS A 171 -1.97 -5.59 17.67
C LYS A 171 -2.65 -5.37 16.31
N ALA A 172 -2.35 -4.27 15.62
CA ALA A 172 -2.89 -4.02 14.29
C ALA A 172 -2.48 -5.10 13.29
N GLU A 173 -1.20 -5.47 13.27
CA GLU A 173 -0.65 -6.56 12.46
C GLU A 173 -1.32 -7.91 12.74
N LEU A 174 -1.47 -8.26 14.03
CA LEU A 174 -2.12 -9.50 14.42
C LEU A 174 -3.60 -9.54 14.02
N MET A 175 -4.30 -8.41 14.13
CA MET A 175 -5.69 -8.29 13.67
C MET A 175 -5.80 -8.37 12.15
N ALA A 176 -4.81 -7.89 11.40
CA ALA A 176 -4.72 -8.08 9.95
C ALA A 176 -4.63 -9.57 9.61
N LEU A 177 -3.81 -10.32 10.33
CA LEU A 177 -3.65 -11.77 10.15
C LEU A 177 -4.95 -12.52 10.42
N ILE A 178 -5.61 -12.24 11.56
CA ILE A 178 -6.87 -12.90 11.92
C ILE A 178 -7.96 -12.65 10.85
N GLN A 179 -8.13 -11.40 10.43
CA GLN A 179 -9.15 -11.05 9.44
C GLN A 179 -8.83 -11.63 8.06
N GLY A 180 -7.55 -11.62 7.67
CA GLY A 180 -7.10 -12.24 6.43
C GLY A 180 -7.36 -13.75 6.40
N LEU A 181 -7.04 -14.45 7.50
CA LEU A 181 -7.31 -15.89 7.65
C LEU A 181 -8.80 -16.22 7.59
N LYS A 182 -9.65 -15.40 8.24
CA LYS A 182 -11.11 -15.54 8.15
C LYS A 182 -11.60 -15.35 6.72
N LEU A 183 -11.16 -14.29 6.05
CA LEU A 183 -11.54 -14.00 4.65
C LEU A 183 -11.20 -15.16 3.70
N VAL A 184 -9.99 -15.71 3.77
CA VAL A 184 -9.59 -16.79 2.85
C VAL A 184 -10.34 -18.09 3.12
N LYS A 185 -10.67 -18.37 4.40
CA LYS A 185 -11.49 -19.51 4.81
C LYS A 185 -12.93 -19.36 4.34
N ASP A 186 -13.53 -18.20 4.53
CA ASP A 186 -14.91 -17.89 4.10
C ASP A 186 -15.04 -17.97 2.57
N LYS A 187 -13.97 -17.64 1.83
CA LYS A 187 -13.90 -17.79 0.37
C LYS A 187 -13.58 -19.22 -0.10
N GLY A 188 -13.29 -20.15 0.81
CA GLY A 188 -12.99 -21.54 0.48
C GLY A 188 -11.64 -21.75 -0.21
N PHE A 189 -10.69 -20.81 -0.08
CA PHE A 189 -9.35 -20.99 -0.64
C PHE A 189 -8.58 -22.05 0.16
N LYS A 190 -7.95 -22.99 -0.55
CA LYS A 190 -7.23 -24.11 0.06
C LYS A 190 -5.72 -23.88 0.13
N ASN A 191 -5.14 -23.43 -0.98
CA ASN A 191 -3.71 -23.23 -1.15
C ASN A 191 -3.38 -21.74 -0.99
N ILE A 192 -2.94 -21.34 0.20
CA ILE A 192 -2.73 -19.93 0.53
C ILE A 192 -1.28 -19.69 0.94
N ILE A 193 -0.66 -18.69 0.32
CA ILE A 193 0.57 -18.05 0.79
C ILE A 193 0.20 -16.74 1.46
N ILE A 194 0.63 -16.55 2.70
CA ILE A 194 0.40 -15.32 3.45
C ILE A 194 1.70 -14.54 3.55
N ASP A 195 1.67 -13.26 3.18
CA ASP A 195 2.80 -12.35 3.24
C ASP A 195 2.47 -11.20 4.21
N MET A 196 3.30 -11.01 5.23
CA MET A 196 3.24 -9.85 6.13
C MET A 196 4.64 -9.28 6.38
N ASP A 197 4.72 -8.00 6.72
CA ASP A 197 5.97 -7.27 6.99
C ASP A 197 6.40 -7.35 8.47
N SER A 198 5.52 -7.82 9.36
CA SER A 198 5.83 -8.01 10.78
C SER A 198 6.60 -9.30 11.05
N LYS A 199 7.94 -9.21 10.98
CA LYS A 199 8.83 -10.32 11.39
C LYS A 199 8.53 -10.86 12.79
N LEU A 200 8.18 -9.98 13.73
CA LEU A 200 7.81 -10.35 15.09
C LEU A 200 6.62 -11.34 15.13
N ILE A 201 5.57 -11.06 14.35
CA ILE A 201 4.40 -11.95 14.31
C ILE A 201 4.75 -13.24 13.58
N VAL A 202 5.46 -13.17 12.45
CA VAL A 202 5.86 -14.39 11.71
C VAL A 202 6.71 -15.33 12.57
N ASP A 203 7.70 -14.79 13.29
CA ASP A 203 8.57 -15.60 14.16
C ASP A 203 7.77 -16.23 15.32
N LYS A 204 6.80 -15.51 15.89
CA LYS A 204 5.88 -16.06 16.90
C LYS A 204 4.97 -17.15 16.36
N MET A 205 4.51 -17.01 15.12
CA MET A 205 3.65 -18.01 14.49
C MET A 205 4.39 -19.30 14.18
N LYS A 206 5.71 -19.23 13.92
CA LYS A 206 6.60 -20.37 13.67
C LYS A 206 7.09 -21.08 14.93
N THR A 207 6.93 -20.49 16.11
CA THR A 207 7.40 -21.03 17.38
C THR A 207 6.26 -21.52 18.27
N GLN A 208 6.57 -22.30 19.30
CA GLN A 208 5.58 -22.65 20.30
C GLN A 208 5.20 -21.39 21.10
N VAL A 209 3.93 -21.00 21.01
CA VAL A 209 3.39 -19.88 21.77
C VAL A 209 3.17 -20.32 23.22
N SER A 210 3.81 -19.64 24.17
CA SER A 210 3.65 -19.94 25.60
C SER A 210 2.43 -19.19 26.17
N ARG A 211 1.74 -19.80 27.16
CA ARG A 211 0.54 -19.20 27.78
C ARG A 211 0.76 -17.80 28.37
N ASN A 212 1.99 -17.48 28.74
CA ASN A 212 2.35 -16.21 29.38
C ASN A 212 2.67 -15.09 28.36
N GLN A 213 2.68 -15.39 27.06
CA GLN A 213 2.94 -14.38 26.04
C GLN A 213 1.72 -13.48 25.82
N ALA A 214 1.98 -12.18 25.67
CA ALA A 214 0.98 -11.24 25.19
C ALA A 214 0.37 -11.72 23.86
N TYR A 215 -0.96 -11.63 23.75
CA TYR A 215 -1.75 -12.08 22.61
C TYR A 215 -1.81 -13.61 22.39
N TYR A 216 -1.52 -14.42 23.41
CA TYR A 216 -1.57 -15.89 23.34
C TYR A 216 -2.82 -16.45 22.63
N PHE A 217 -4.02 -16.05 23.05
CA PHE A 217 -5.27 -16.56 22.48
C PHE A 217 -5.41 -16.24 20.99
N ALA A 218 -5.04 -15.02 20.58
CA ALA A 218 -5.09 -14.58 19.20
C ALA A 218 -4.07 -15.32 18.32
N LEU A 219 -2.85 -15.55 18.84
CA LEU A 219 -1.84 -16.35 18.13
C LEU A 219 -2.27 -17.81 18.00
N LYS A 220 -2.89 -18.39 19.03
CA LYS A 220 -3.48 -19.74 18.98
C LYS A 220 -4.62 -19.86 17.97
N GLU A 221 -5.51 -18.86 17.90
CA GLU A 221 -6.56 -18.80 16.87
C GLU A 221 -5.94 -18.78 15.47
N CYS A 222 -4.92 -17.95 15.24
CA CYS A 222 -4.21 -17.90 13.96
C CYS A 222 -3.57 -19.25 13.62
N GLN A 223 -2.93 -19.92 14.59
CA GLN A 223 -2.31 -21.23 14.37
C GLN A 223 -3.35 -22.30 14.02
N ALA A 224 -4.52 -22.28 14.66
CA ALA A 224 -5.61 -23.19 14.34
C ALA A 224 -6.19 -22.95 12.94
N LEU A 225 -6.28 -21.68 12.52
CA LEU A 225 -6.74 -21.31 11.18
C LEU A 225 -5.71 -21.61 10.08
N LEU A 226 -4.43 -21.71 10.42
CA LEU A 226 -3.34 -21.99 9.48
C LEU A 226 -3.17 -23.46 9.10
N ASN A 227 -3.86 -24.41 9.74
CA ASN A 227 -3.70 -25.85 9.45
C ASN A 227 -4.04 -26.16 7.96
N GLY A 228 -3.00 -26.13 7.10
CA GLY A 228 -3.07 -26.32 5.65
C GLY A 228 -2.51 -25.17 4.79
N SER A 229 -2.19 -24.00 5.37
CA SER A 229 -1.68 -22.82 4.65
C SER A 229 -0.21 -22.50 4.97
N SER A 230 0.52 -21.88 4.04
CA SER A 230 1.92 -21.48 4.24
C SER A 230 2.05 -19.99 4.58
N LEU A 231 2.70 -19.66 5.70
CA LEU A 231 2.94 -18.29 6.16
C LEU A 231 4.40 -17.88 5.90
N ASN A 232 4.59 -16.83 5.10
CA ASN A 232 5.89 -16.28 4.74
C ASN A 232 6.09 -14.88 5.34
N CYS A 233 7.35 -14.55 5.62
CA CYS A 233 7.77 -13.18 5.91
C CYS A 233 8.46 -12.66 4.66
N HIS A 234 8.01 -11.51 4.15
CA HIS A 234 8.80 -10.75 3.17
C HIS A 234 9.17 -9.43 3.82
N LEU A 235 10.40 -9.37 4.31
CA LEU A 235 11.15 -8.13 4.47
C LEU A 235 12.03 -7.96 3.24
#